data_AF-A0A9C7PP45-F1
#
_entry.id   AF-A0A9C7PP45-F1
#
_cell.length_a   1.000
_cell.length_b   1.000
_cell.length_c   1.000
_cell.angle_alpha   90.00
_cell.angle_beta   90.00
_cell.angle_gamma   90.00
#
_symmetry.space_group_name_H-M   'P 1'
#
loop_
_entity.id
_entity.type
_entity.pdbx_description
1 polymer ?
#
loop_
_entity_poly.entity_id
_entity_poly.type
_entity_poly.pdbx_seq_one_letter_code
_entity_poly.pdbx_strand_id
1 'polypeptide(L)'
;MIDTIYVENAVACHERTKTMTGRFPDAARVTCDRYQEVFNPKAQNFRLQKKKPALILAKKFGATVPPAPEGYGIGGEHNYYFSHMLNCIYDCRYCFLQGMYRSAHYVVFVNYERFFDGMAAKIKNHRGENVWFFSGYDCDSLALEPVTGFVRELLDWLREHPGHR
;
A
#
# COMPACT_ATOMS: atom_id res chain seq x y z
N MET A 1 14.61 -1.73 13.13
CA MET A 1 13.28 -2.09 13.68
C MET A 1 12.42 -0.84 13.66
N ILE A 2 11.14 -0.96 13.34
CA ILE A 2 10.20 0.18 13.32
C ILE A 2 9.93 0.56 14.77
N ASP A 3 10.21 1.82 15.13
CA ASP A 3 10.07 2.32 16.50
C ASP A 3 9.10 3.51 16.60
N THR A 4 8.60 3.99 15.47
CA THR A 4 7.56 5.02 15.40
C THR A 4 6.51 4.57 14.41
N ILE A 5 5.24 4.61 14.86
CA ILE A 5 4.07 4.32 14.05
C ILE A 5 3.12 5.51 14.11
N TYR A 6 2.91 6.13 12.96
CA TYR A 6 1.85 7.11 12.78
C TYR A 6 0.55 6.40 12.42
N VAL A 7 -0.57 6.81 13.01
CA VAL A 7 -1.88 6.19 12.79
C VAL A 7 -2.90 7.28 12.49
N GLU A 8 -3.55 7.20 11.33
CA GLU A 8 -4.67 8.09 11.05
C GLU A 8 -5.83 7.81 12.01
N ASN A 9 -6.45 8.87 12.54
CA ASN A 9 -7.61 8.78 13.42
C ASN A 9 -8.75 7.92 12.82
N ALA A 10 -8.92 7.99 11.50
CA ALA A 10 -9.93 7.23 10.75
C ALA A 10 -9.76 5.70 10.80
N VAL A 11 -8.59 5.20 11.20
CA VAL A 11 -8.26 3.77 11.25
C VAL A 11 -7.68 3.32 12.58
N ALA A 12 -7.66 4.19 13.59
CA ALA A 12 -7.13 3.86 14.92
C ALA A 12 -7.81 2.65 15.56
N CYS A 13 -9.12 2.49 15.34
CA CYS A 13 -9.91 1.37 15.87
C CYS A 13 -9.96 0.14 14.95
N HIS A 14 -9.35 0.20 13.77
CA HIS A 14 -9.40 -0.90 12.79
C HIS A 14 -8.60 -2.12 13.27
N GLU A 15 -9.12 -3.34 13.11
CA GLU A 15 -8.47 -4.56 13.63
C GLU A 15 -7.08 -4.80 13.03
N ARG A 16 -6.90 -4.57 11.73
CA ARG A 16 -5.57 -4.59 11.10
C ARG A 16 -4.60 -3.58 11.73
N THR A 17 -5.06 -2.38 12.09
CA THR A 17 -4.23 -1.37 12.79
C THR A 17 -3.78 -1.89 14.15
N LYS A 18 -4.70 -2.45 14.94
CA LYS A 18 -4.38 -3.05 16.26
C LYS A 18 -3.39 -4.20 16.11
N THR A 19 -3.60 -5.06 15.12
CA THR A 19 -2.72 -6.21 14.82
C THR A 19 -1.31 -5.74 14.42
N MET A 20 -1.20 -4.80 13.50
CA MET A 20 0.09 -4.26 13.02
C MET A 20 0.84 -3.52 14.14
N THR A 21 0.15 -2.69 14.93
CA THR A 21 0.77 -1.98 16.06
C THR A 21 1.14 -2.91 17.21
N GLY A 22 0.40 -4.00 17.43
CA GLY A 22 0.72 -5.03 18.42
C GLY A 22 2.03 -5.77 18.13
N ARG A 23 2.50 -5.81 16.88
CA ARG A 23 3.81 -6.38 16.51
C ARG A 23 4.99 -5.52 16.96
N PHE A 24 4.75 -4.25 17.29
CA PHE A 24 5.76 -3.30 17.72
C PHE A 24 5.31 -2.66 19.05
N PRO A 25 5.32 -3.42 20.16
CA PRO A 25 4.81 -2.95 21.45
C PRO A 25 5.58 -1.72 21.97
N ASP A 26 6.88 -1.64 21.69
CA ASP A 26 7.76 -0.55 22.14
C ASP A 26 7.78 0.66 21.20
N ALA A 27 7.10 0.59 20.05
CA ALA A 27 7.08 1.70 19.10
C ALA A 27 6.21 2.85 19.61
N ALA A 28 6.74 4.07 19.52
CA ALA A 28 5.97 5.29 19.78
C ALA A 28 4.79 5.38 18.79
N ARG A 29 3.60 5.63 19.33
CA ARG A 29 2.37 5.76 18.54
C ARG A 29 1.97 7.23 18.49
N VAL A 30 1.84 7.77 17.28
CA VAL A 30 1.48 9.16 17.06
C VAL A 30 0.25 9.21 16.16
N THR A 31 -0.79 9.90 16.59
CA THR A 31 -2.01 10.06 15.77
C THR A 31 -1.87 11.22 14.80
N CYS A 32 -2.48 11.11 13.63
CA CYS A 32 -2.67 12.22 12.69
C CYS A 32 -4.06 12.17 12.06
N ASP A 33 -4.51 13.26 11.43
CA ASP A 33 -5.78 13.22 10.69
C ASP A 33 -5.57 12.63 9.30
N ARG A 34 -4.50 13.05 8.62
CA ARG A 34 -4.13 12.59 7.28
C ARG A 34 -2.67 12.18 7.23
N TYR A 35 -2.39 11.05 6.58
CA TYR A 35 -1.03 10.53 6.43
C TYR A 35 -0.11 11.51 5.69
N GLN A 36 -0.67 12.37 4.84
CA GLN A 36 0.05 13.42 4.11
C GLN A 36 0.66 14.50 5.02
N GLU A 37 0.21 14.64 6.26
CA GLU A 37 0.85 15.54 7.24
C GLU A 37 2.26 15.07 7.61
N VAL A 38 2.49 13.75 7.52
CA VAL A 38 3.75 13.09 7.86
C VAL A 38 4.50 12.66 6.60
N PHE A 39 3.76 12.21 5.58
CA PHE A 39 4.30 11.70 4.34
C PHE A 39 4.31 12.75 3.23
N ASN A 40 5.51 13.05 2.74
CA ASN A 40 5.75 14.00 1.65
C ASN A 40 5.46 15.50 1.90
N PRO A 41 5.42 16.05 3.15
CA PRO A 41 5.46 17.50 3.34
C PRO A 41 6.75 18.12 2.78
N LYS A 42 6.74 19.44 2.60
CA LYS A 42 7.94 20.20 2.16
C LYS A 42 9.06 20.06 3.22
N ALA A 43 10.31 20.20 2.78
CA ALA A 43 11.50 20.19 3.63
C ALA A 43 11.81 18.85 4.36
N GLN A 44 11.40 17.71 3.81
CA GLN A 44 11.86 16.39 4.28
C GLN A 44 13.20 15.99 3.67
N ASN A 45 13.99 15.22 4.42
CA ASN A 45 15.21 14.59 3.93
C ASN A 45 15.04 13.07 3.88
N PHE A 46 14.84 12.55 2.66
CA PHE A 46 14.66 11.12 2.41
C PHE A 46 15.82 10.29 2.99
N ARG A 47 17.08 10.69 2.76
CA ARG A 47 18.26 9.91 3.20
C ARG A 47 18.37 9.84 4.72
N LEU A 48 18.00 10.91 5.42
CA LEU A 48 17.95 10.93 6.88
C LEU A 48 16.86 9.97 7.39
N GLN A 49 15.65 10.08 6.84
CA GLN A 49 14.53 9.22 7.21
C GLN A 49 14.81 7.74 6.91
N LYS A 50 15.55 7.44 5.83
CA LYS A 50 15.88 6.06 5.45
C LYS A 50 16.77 5.34 6.47
N LYS A 51 17.50 6.07 7.31
CA LYS A 51 18.25 5.48 8.45
C LYS A 51 17.32 4.87 9.49
N LYS A 52 16.12 5.44 9.66
CA LYS A 52 15.15 5.03 10.68
C LYS A 52 13.72 5.41 10.26
N PRO A 53 13.14 4.70 9.27
CA PRO A 53 11.84 5.04 8.74
C PRO A 53 10.71 4.58 9.66
N ALA A 54 9.74 5.47 9.86
CA ALA A 54 8.48 5.16 10.53
C ALA A 54 7.51 4.40 9.62
N LEU A 55 6.58 3.70 10.26
CA LEU A 55 5.38 3.15 9.62
C LEU A 55 4.23 4.14 9.76
N ILE A 56 3.43 4.28 8.72
CA ILE A 56 2.24 5.13 8.72
C ILE A 56 1.06 4.25 8.32
N LEU A 57 0.06 4.15 9.20
CA LEU A 57 -1.17 3.39 8.98
C LEU A 57 -2.29 4.37 8.62
N ALA A 58 -2.82 4.22 7.41
CA ALA A 58 -3.72 5.19 6.80
C ALA A 58 -4.97 4.54 6.20
N LYS A 59 -5.97 5.36 5.90
CA LYS A 59 -7.15 4.98 5.13
C LYS A 59 -6.99 5.41 3.68
N LYS A 60 -7.21 4.49 2.75
CA LYS A 60 -7.32 4.82 1.32
C LYS A 60 -8.69 5.41 1.03
N PHE A 61 -8.71 6.59 0.40
CA PHE A 61 -9.91 7.27 -0.08
C PHE A 61 -9.95 7.30 -1.61
N GLY A 62 -11.13 7.51 -2.19
CA GLY A 62 -11.31 7.73 -3.63
C GLY A 62 -11.14 6.45 -4.46
N ALA A 63 -10.67 6.62 -5.70
CA ALA A 63 -10.41 5.53 -6.64
C ALA A 63 -9.15 4.74 -6.24
N THR A 64 -9.21 3.42 -6.36
CA THR A 64 -8.18 2.51 -5.85
C THR A 64 -7.48 1.67 -6.91
N VAL A 65 -8.11 1.47 -8.07
CA VAL A 65 -7.64 0.56 -9.12
C VAL A 65 -7.64 1.29 -10.49
N PRO A 66 -6.74 2.27 -10.70
CA PRO A 66 -6.54 2.93 -11.99
C PRO A 66 -6.00 1.98 -13.07
N PRO A 67 -6.21 2.29 -14.37
CA PRO A 67 -5.57 1.55 -15.46
C PRO A 67 -4.05 1.68 -15.37
N ALA A 68 -3.34 0.61 -15.77
CA ALA A 68 -1.90 0.68 -15.93
C ALA A 68 -1.53 1.76 -16.96
N PRO A 69 -0.42 2.49 -16.77
CA PRO A 69 0.07 3.44 -17.77
C PRO A 69 0.31 2.76 -19.12
N GLU A 70 0.16 3.52 -20.21
CA GLU A 70 0.38 3.02 -21.57
C GLU A 70 1.80 2.44 -21.72
N GLY A 71 1.90 1.24 -22.29
CA GLY A 71 3.16 0.50 -22.43
C GLY A 71 3.64 -0.27 -21.19
N TYR A 72 2.94 -0.17 -20.06
CA TYR A 72 3.25 -0.93 -18.82
C TYR A 72 2.38 -2.18 -18.63
N GLY A 73 1.48 -2.47 -19.56
CA GLY A 73 0.67 -3.69 -19.54
C GLY A 73 1.52 -4.94 -19.76
N ILE A 74 1.18 -6.03 -19.05
CA ILE A 74 1.86 -7.33 -19.18
C ILE A 74 0.79 -8.41 -19.30
N GLY A 75 0.94 -9.31 -20.28
CA GLY A 75 0.02 -10.44 -20.47
C GLY A 75 -1.08 -10.13 -21.47
N GLY A 76 -2.16 -9.47 -21.04
CA GLY A 76 -3.32 -9.19 -21.91
C GLY A 76 -3.70 -7.71 -21.99
N GLU A 77 -4.97 -7.45 -22.33
CA GLU A 77 -5.45 -6.11 -22.66
C GLU A 77 -5.83 -5.28 -21.42
N HIS A 78 -6.53 -5.89 -20.45
CA HIS A 78 -7.08 -5.19 -19.30
C HIS A 78 -6.14 -5.17 -18.10
N ASN A 79 -5.28 -4.15 -18.06
CA ASN A 79 -4.26 -4.01 -17.03
C ASN A 79 -4.60 -2.89 -16.06
N TYR A 80 -4.55 -3.20 -14.78
CA TYR A 80 -4.77 -2.24 -13.69
C TYR A 80 -3.67 -2.36 -12.65
N TYR A 81 -3.44 -1.28 -11.91
CA TYR A 81 -2.58 -1.32 -10.74
C TYR A 81 -3.28 -0.74 -9.54
N PHE A 82 -2.78 -1.07 -8.35
CA PHE A 82 -3.22 -0.47 -7.10
C PHE A 82 -2.08 -0.38 -6.11
N SER A 83 -2.19 0.58 -5.20
CA SER A 83 -1.14 0.91 -4.24
C SER A 83 -1.70 0.76 -2.83
N HIS A 84 -1.62 -0.47 -2.31
CA HIS A 84 -1.99 -0.80 -0.92
C HIS A 84 -0.92 -0.35 0.09
N MET A 85 0.30 -0.13 -0.40
CA MET A 85 1.41 0.46 0.33
C MET A 85 2.10 1.52 -0.55
N LEU A 86 2.72 2.51 0.08
CA LEU A 86 3.65 3.44 -0.56
C LEU A 86 5.03 3.27 0.06
N ASN A 87 6.05 3.41 -0.79
CA ASN A 87 7.46 3.24 -0.46
C ASN A 87 7.84 1.78 -0.17
N CYS A 88 9.12 1.53 0.09
CA CYS A 88 9.64 0.18 0.29
C CYS A 88 10.69 0.14 1.41
N ILE A 89 10.80 -0.99 2.10
CA ILE A 89 11.81 -1.20 3.13
C ILE A 89 13.24 -1.15 2.58
N TYR A 90 13.44 -1.60 1.33
CA TYR A 90 14.75 -1.64 0.69
C TYR A 90 15.26 -0.26 0.29
N ASP A 91 16.59 -0.13 0.22
CA ASP A 91 17.29 1.09 -0.20
C ASP A 91 18.06 0.86 -1.50
N CYS A 92 17.37 0.41 -2.54
CA CYS A 92 18.01 0.11 -3.82
C CYS A 92 18.54 1.39 -4.45
N ARG A 93 19.82 1.39 -4.88
CA ARG A 93 20.48 2.53 -5.53
C ARG A 93 19.73 3.10 -6.74
N TYR A 94 18.97 2.25 -7.44
CA TYR A 94 18.22 2.56 -8.66
C TYR A 94 16.71 2.75 -8.43
N CYS A 95 16.24 2.76 -7.19
CA CYS A 95 14.81 2.84 -6.91
C CYS A 95 14.23 4.20 -7.30
N PHE A 96 13.35 4.24 -8.29
CA PHE A 96 12.71 5.47 -8.75
C PHE A 96 11.81 6.11 -7.69
N LEU A 97 11.29 5.33 -6.74
CA LEU A 97 10.45 5.85 -5.64
C LEU A 97 11.22 6.88 -4.78
N GLN A 98 12.56 6.81 -4.75
CA GLN A 98 13.39 7.82 -4.06
C GLN A 98 13.31 9.20 -4.73
N GLY A 99 13.01 9.26 -6.02
CA GLY A 99 12.74 10.50 -6.75
C GLY A 99 11.27 10.94 -6.71
N MET A 100 10.35 10.01 -6.44
CA MET A 100 8.90 10.27 -6.40
C MET A 100 8.43 10.82 -5.05
N TYR A 101 9.01 10.34 -3.95
CA TYR A 101 8.61 10.71 -2.60
C TYR A 101 9.73 11.46 -1.87
N ARG A 102 9.39 12.57 -1.21
CA ARG A 102 10.30 13.27 -0.29
C ARG A 102 10.44 12.55 1.06
N SER A 103 9.51 11.64 1.36
CA SER A 103 9.53 10.82 2.56
C SER A 103 10.09 9.42 2.31
N ALA A 104 10.87 8.90 3.26
CA ALA A 104 11.31 7.50 3.29
C ALA A 104 10.44 6.59 4.17
N HIS A 105 9.35 7.13 4.75
CA HIS A 105 8.41 6.37 5.58
C HIS A 105 7.58 5.41 4.73
N TYR A 106 7.10 4.34 5.36
CA TYR A 106 6.24 3.35 4.74
C TYR A 106 4.79 3.70 5.05
N VAL A 107 3.95 3.82 4.02
CA VAL A 107 2.51 4.04 4.23
C VAL A 107 1.78 2.77 3.90
N VAL A 108 1.02 2.21 4.83
CA VAL A 108 0.13 1.06 4.60
C VAL A 108 -1.31 1.52 4.71
N PHE A 109 -2.10 1.24 3.68
CA PHE A 109 -3.53 1.52 3.69
C PHE A 109 -4.31 0.33 4.25
N VAL A 110 -4.87 0.45 5.45
CA VAL A 110 -5.36 -0.71 6.21
C VAL A 110 -6.75 -1.23 5.78
N ASN A 111 -7.52 -0.43 5.03
CA ASN A 111 -8.85 -0.79 4.54
C ASN A 111 -8.76 -1.53 3.21
N TYR A 112 -8.23 -2.76 3.23
CA TYR A 112 -7.97 -3.60 2.06
C TYR A 112 -9.20 -3.83 1.18
N GLU A 113 -10.38 -3.90 1.80
CA GLU A 113 -11.69 -4.06 1.17
C GLU A 113 -11.90 -3.02 0.06
N ARG A 114 -11.36 -1.82 0.24
CA ARG A 114 -11.49 -0.74 -0.75
C ARG A 114 -10.75 -1.04 -2.06
N PHE A 115 -9.66 -1.79 -2.01
CA PHE A 115 -8.98 -2.27 -3.21
C PHE A 115 -9.74 -3.44 -3.84
N PHE A 116 -10.24 -4.35 -3.00
CA PHE A 116 -11.04 -5.50 -3.42
C PHE A 116 -12.31 -5.08 -4.17
N ASP A 117 -13.06 -4.10 -3.64
CA ASP A 117 -14.22 -3.50 -4.31
C ASP A 117 -13.85 -2.91 -5.68
N GLY A 118 -12.69 -2.26 -5.75
CA GLY A 118 -12.18 -1.67 -6.99
C GLY A 118 -11.86 -2.75 -8.03
N MET A 119 -11.23 -3.85 -7.62
CA MET A 119 -10.91 -4.98 -8.49
C MET A 119 -12.19 -5.69 -8.94
N ALA A 120 -13.14 -5.93 -8.04
CA ALA A 120 -14.44 -6.51 -8.37
C ALA A 120 -15.17 -5.71 -9.46
N ALA A 121 -15.14 -4.38 -9.36
CA ALA A 121 -15.72 -3.51 -10.36
C ALA A 121 -15.03 -3.66 -11.74
N LYS A 122 -13.71 -3.83 -11.79
CA LYS A 122 -12.99 -4.06 -13.05
C LYS A 122 -13.32 -5.42 -13.66
N ILE A 123 -13.33 -6.49 -12.85
CA ILE A 123 -13.73 -7.83 -13.31
C ILE A 123 -15.16 -7.80 -13.86
N LYS A 124 -16.09 -7.09 -13.18
CA LYS A 124 -17.47 -6.95 -13.65
C LYS A 124 -17.59 -6.19 -14.98
N ASN A 125 -16.72 -5.22 -15.24
CA ASN A 125 -16.74 -4.46 -16.48
C ASN A 125 -16.23 -5.27 -17.68
N HIS A 126 -15.39 -6.28 -17.43
CA HIS A 126 -14.75 -7.12 -18.45
C HIS A 126 -15.17 -8.58 -18.31
N ARG A 127 -16.49 -8.81 -18.18
CA ARG A 127 -17.03 -10.16 -17.96
C ARG A 127 -16.66 -11.11 -19.09
N GLY A 128 -16.04 -12.23 -18.73
CA GLY A 128 -15.61 -13.25 -19.69
C GLY A 128 -14.21 -13.02 -20.27
N GLU A 129 -13.57 -11.91 -19.90
CA GLU A 129 -12.21 -11.57 -20.29
C GLU A 129 -11.29 -11.66 -19.08
N ASN A 130 -9.99 -11.82 -19.33
CA ASN A 130 -9.00 -11.82 -18.25
C ASN A 130 -8.67 -10.36 -17.88
N VAL A 131 -8.51 -10.11 -16.57
CA VAL A 131 -8.08 -8.83 -16.02
C VAL A 131 -6.85 -9.05 -15.16
N TRP A 132 -5.84 -8.18 -15.31
CA TRP A 132 -4.57 -8.22 -14.58
C TRP A 132 -4.49 -7.09 -13.57
N PHE A 133 -4.02 -7.42 -12.36
CA PHE A 133 -3.85 -6.46 -11.26
C PHE A 133 -2.41 -6.46 -10.74
N PHE A 134 -1.79 -5.29 -10.72
CA PHE A 134 -0.43 -5.10 -10.22
C PHE A 134 -0.43 -4.34 -8.89
N SER A 135 0.12 -4.96 -7.84
CA SER A 135 0.18 -4.38 -6.50
C SER A 135 1.51 -3.66 -6.17
N GLY A 136 2.52 -3.82 -7.03
CA GLY A 136 3.92 -3.46 -6.77
C GLY A 136 4.41 -2.16 -7.40
N TYR A 137 3.51 -1.27 -7.84
CA TYR A 137 3.92 -0.05 -8.55
C TYR A 137 4.57 0.96 -7.61
N ASP A 138 3.94 1.25 -6.47
CA ASP A 138 4.41 2.24 -5.49
C ASP A 138 5.14 1.63 -4.28
N CYS A 139 5.35 0.32 -4.29
CA CYS A 139 5.91 -0.42 -3.17
C CYS A 139 6.43 -1.80 -3.59
N ASP A 140 7.16 -2.48 -2.71
CA ASP A 140 7.34 -3.92 -2.84
C ASP A 140 6.23 -4.62 -2.03
N SER A 141 5.32 -5.31 -2.72
CA SER A 141 4.13 -5.89 -2.09
C SER A 141 4.42 -7.05 -1.13
N LEU A 142 5.59 -7.67 -1.24
CA LEU A 142 5.95 -8.85 -0.43
C LEU A 142 6.85 -8.47 0.74
N ALA A 143 7.64 -7.40 0.61
CA ALA A 143 8.68 -7.07 1.56
C ALA A 143 8.16 -6.81 2.99
N LEU A 144 6.94 -6.29 3.14
CA LEU A 144 6.33 -6.00 4.45
C LEU A 144 5.21 -6.99 4.85
N GLU A 145 5.03 -8.08 4.10
CA GLU A 145 3.98 -9.09 4.35
C GLU A 145 3.95 -9.67 5.77
N PRO A 146 5.09 -9.94 6.44
CA PRO A 146 5.09 -10.39 7.84
C PRO A 146 4.42 -9.43 8.82
N VAL A 147 4.27 -8.15 8.45
CA VAL A 147 3.58 -7.12 9.23
C VAL A 147 2.17 -6.93 8.72
N THR A 148 1.98 -6.83 7.40
CA THR A 148 0.72 -6.39 6.80
C THR A 148 -0.30 -7.50 6.65
N GLY A 149 0.13 -8.72 6.33
CA GLY A 149 -0.78 -9.83 5.99
C GLY A 149 -1.60 -9.60 4.71
N PHE A 150 -1.23 -8.60 3.90
CA PHE A 150 -2.00 -8.16 2.75
C PHE A 150 -2.11 -9.25 1.69
N VAL A 151 -1.01 -9.93 1.37
CA VAL A 151 -0.98 -10.94 0.31
C VAL A 151 -1.85 -12.14 0.67
N ARG A 152 -1.86 -12.56 1.95
CA ARG A 152 -2.79 -13.61 2.40
C ARG A 152 -4.24 -13.24 2.10
N GLU A 153 -4.68 -12.06 2.53
CA GLU A 153 -6.06 -11.62 2.33
C GLU A 153 -6.40 -11.41 0.85
N LEU A 154 -5.44 -10.88 0.07
CA LEU A 154 -5.58 -10.75 -1.38
C LEU A 154 -5.78 -12.12 -2.04
N LEU A 155 -4.95 -13.11 -1.71
CA LEU A 155 -5.05 -14.45 -2.29
C LEU A 155 -6.36 -15.14 -1.91
N ASP A 156 -6.82 -14.97 -0.67
CA ASP A 156 -8.12 -15.49 -0.22
C ASP A 156 -9.26 -14.85 -1.02
N TRP A 157 -9.24 -13.52 -1.18
CA TRP A 157 -10.23 -12.80 -1.97
C TRP A 157 -10.23 -13.21 -3.46
N LEU A 158 -9.05 -13.38 -4.06
CA LEU A 158 -8.90 -13.80 -5.46
C LEU A 158 -9.50 -15.20 -5.69
N ARG A 159 -9.33 -16.16 -4.77
CA ARG A 159 -9.94 -17.49 -4.92
C ARG A 159 -11.47 -17.46 -5.03
N GLU A 160 -12.12 -16.48 -4.43
CA GLU A 160 -13.57 -16.32 -4.44
C GLU A 160 -14.10 -15.60 -5.70
N HIS A 161 -13.23 -14.95 -6.49
CA HIS A 161 -13.63 -14.05 -7.58
C HIS A 161 -13.04 -14.44 -8.94
N PRO A 162 -13.34 -15.62 -9.51
CA PRO A 162 -12.74 -16.07 -10.77
C PRO A 162 -12.99 -15.09 -11.93
N GLY A 163 -12.04 -14.98 -12.87
CA GLY A 163 -12.06 -14.00 -13.97
C GLY A 163 -10.92 -12.98 -13.95
N HIS A 164 -9.84 -13.29 -13.22
CA HIS A 164 -8.61 -12.51 -13.18
C HIS A 164 -7.40 -13.43 -13.38
N ARG A 165 -6.26 -12.85 -13.76
CA ARG A 165 -4.95 -13.52 -13.81
C ARG A 165 -3.88 -12.74 -13.08
#